data_AF-A0A9D8WS65-F1
#
_entry.id   AF-A0A9D8WS65-F1
#
_cell.length_a   1.000
_cell.length_b   1.000
_cell.length_c   1.000
_cell.angle_alpha   90.00
_cell.angle_beta   90.00
_cell.angle_gamma   90.00
#
_symmetry.space_group_name_H-M   'P 1'
#
loop_
_entity.id
_entity.type
_entity.pdbx_description
1 polymer ?
#
loop_
_entity_poly.entity_id
_entity_poly.type
_entity_poly.pdbx_seq_one_letter_code
_entity_poly.pdbx_strand_id
1 'polypeptide(L)'
;MDAQKTGKLINYLRSKKGLTQKQLAEQVNVSDKAVSKWERGDGCPDVGLLPALAQVLETDVDSLLKGELPAKKVLTEEEMKAMLAKMENASGNEDKTDRRFLKNQNARVLIYDFKRPSIFSKYQMRMICNLFVSTICEKLRSDILSNRNDIRNIQLVSVDELTNEEFLRTIPQRNFFYNYDYNNFGFAVEIDPQIGKTILKQDAKKYPEVTQTDLDCLELAFVNPFVRLMQNAFYENTDKSISQADFEKKLTESTVLPVVFNGVACGERLEEMCLLVTLCLESDSEAGMINIQFNYAYFCNFCYKLGFFGREEDTIQLHYLTDIKTKPVENNVFVELGRYRSDSFTFEPGSIFVTQKRACEPFNVVIEKQVRFTGETVVVDNNFGTRIVCKANGDDKILYNEEHYIAIRLGEAFIPKEDFDKIGEGTVLELNTLAGEALSIIQDGKCIARGEIVIVDDLYGIRICD
;
A
#
# COMPACT_ATOMS: atom_id res chain seq x y z
N MET A 1 -0.20 5.63 -26.79
CA MET A 1 -0.87 6.71 -26.04
C MET A 1 -2.36 6.43 -26.04
N ASP A 2 -2.93 6.15 -24.87
CA ASP A 2 -4.35 5.88 -24.68
C ASP A 2 -5.10 7.21 -24.51
N ALA A 3 -6.09 7.49 -25.36
CA ALA A 3 -6.79 8.77 -25.38
C ALA A 3 -7.58 9.05 -24.09
N GLN A 4 -8.16 8.02 -23.48
CA GLN A 4 -8.94 8.13 -22.26
C GLN A 4 -8.03 8.40 -21.05
N LYS A 5 -6.93 7.65 -20.91
CA LYS A 5 -5.96 7.87 -19.83
C LYS A 5 -5.25 9.22 -19.95
N THR A 6 -4.75 9.54 -21.14
CA THR A 6 -4.04 10.80 -21.43
C THR A 6 -4.96 12.01 -21.21
N GLY A 7 -6.22 11.90 -21.66
CA GLY A 7 -7.24 12.92 -21.46
C GLY A 7 -7.52 13.22 -19.98
N LYS A 8 -7.73 12.17 -19.19
CA LYS A 8 -7.93 12.28 -17.73
C LYS A 8 -6.73 12.92 -17.04
N LEU A 9 -5.52 12.52 -17.41
CA LEU A 9 -4.28 13.08 -16.85
C LEU A 9 -4.14 14.58 -17.18
N ILE A 10 -4.38 14.98 -18.44
CA ILE A 10 -4.34 16.40 -18.85
C ILE A 10 -5.37 17.22 -18.07
N ASN A 11 -6.60 16.72 -17.93
CA ASN A 11 -7.65 17.39 -17.16
C ASN A 11 -7.25 17.56 -15.68
N TYR A 12 -6.71 16.50 -15.07
CA TYR A 12 -6.26 16.50 -13.69
C TYR A 12 -5.13 17.53 -13.46
N LEU A 13 -4.05 17.47 -14.26
CA LEU A 13 -2.91 18.37 -14.13
C LEU A 13 -3.29 19.83 -14.41
N ARG A 14 -4.13 20.07 -15.43
CA ARG A 14 -4.67 21.41 -15.72
C ARG A 14 -5.45 21.96 -14.53
N SER A 15 -6.36 21.17 -13.98
CA SER A 15 -7.23 21.58 -12.87
C SER A 15 -6.42 21.80 -11.59
N LYS A 16 -5.42 20.96 -11.31
CA LYS A 16 -4.47 21.13 -10.20
C LYS A 16 -3.71 22.47 -10.27
N LYS A 17 -3.44 22.96 -11.48
CA LYS A 17 -2.82 24.27 -11.73
C LYS A 17 -3.80 25.45 -11.75
N GLY A 18 -5.10 25.20 -11.55
CA GLY A 18 -6.13 26.24 -11.61
C GLY A 18 -6.32 26.85 -13.01
N LEU A 19 -5.83 26.20 -14.07
CA LEU A 19 -5.93 26.70 -15.45
C LEU A 19 -7.29 26.33 -16.05
N THR A 20 -7.92 27.23 -16.82
CA THR A 20 -9.06 26.88 -17.67
C THR A 20 -8.62 26.17 -18.95
N GLN A 21 -9.52 25.45 -19.62
CA GLN A 21 -9.21 24.80 -20.92
C GLN A 21 -8.68 25.82 -21.95
N LYS A 22 -9.22 27.04 -21.94
CA LYS A 22 -8.77 28.15 -22.79
C LYS A 22 -7.34 28.59 -22.45
N GLN A 23 -7.02 28.76 -21.18
CA GLN A 23 -5.67 29.17 -20.75
C GLN A 23 -4.61 28.11 -21.05
N LEU A 24 -4.93 26.82 -20.88
CA LEU A 24 -4.04 25.74 -21.30
C LEU A 24 -3.83 25.80 -22.83
N ALA A 25 -4.92 25.91 -23.59
CA ALA A 25 -4.88 25.95 -25.05
C ALA A 25 -4.03 27.12 -25.59
N GLU A 26 -4.14 28.31 -24.99
CA GLU A 26 -3.31 29.48 -25.32
C GLU A 26 -1.82 29.20 -25.10
N GLN A 27 -1.45 28.54 -24.00
CA GLN A 27 -0.04 28.26 -23.66
C GLN A 27 0.60 27.18 -24.54
N VAL A 28 -0.18 26.24 -25.06
CA VAL A 28 0.29 25.22 -26.03
C VAL A 28 -0.08 25.53 -27.48
N ASN A 29 -0.56 26.74 -27.75
CA ASN A 29 -0.90 27.26 -29.08
C ASN A 29 -1.87 26.37 -29.88
N VAL A 30 -2.97 25.97 -29.24
CA VAL A 30 -4.07 25.20 -29.83
C VAL A 30 -5.42 25.83 -29.50
N SER A 31 -6.51 25.31 -30.09
CA SER A 31 -7.86 25.72 -29.70
C SER A 31 -8.28 25.07 -28.37
N ASP A 32 -9.08 25.79 -27.58
CA ASP A 32 -9.76 25.29 -26.37
C ASP A 32 -10.60 24.03 -26.65
N LYS A 33 -11.22 23.95 -27.82
CA LYS A 33 -11.94 22.75 -28.30
C LYS A 33 -11.03 21.52 -28.44
N ALA A 34 -9.77 21.70 -28.81
CA ALA A 34 -8.80 20.60 -28.92
C ALA A 34 -8.48 20.04 -27.53
N VAL A 35 -8.20 20.90 -26.55
CA VAL A 35 -8.01 20.51 -25.15
C VAL A 35 -9.26 19.80 -24.61
N SER A 36 -10.44 20.36 -24.87
CA SER A 36 -11.72 19.76 -24.49
C SER A 36 -11.93 18.35 -25.07
N LYS A 37 -11.51 18.13 -26.32
CA LYS A 37 -11.56 16.83 -27.01
C LYS A 37 -10.57 15.84 -26.39
N TRP A 38 -9.37 16.29 -26.03
CA TRP A 38 -8.39 15.44 -25.34
C TRP A 38 -8.92 15.02 -23.96
N GLU A 39 -9.43 15.96 -23.17
CA GLU A 39 -9.89 15.70 -21.80
C GLU A 39 -11.08 14.73 -21.71
N ARG A 40 -11.94 14.68 -22.74
CA ARG A 40 -13.02 13.68 -22.85
C ARG A 40 -12.55 12.32 -23.40
N GLY A 41 -11.30 12.23 -23.83
CA GLY A 41 -10.73 11.06 -24.49
C GLY A 41 -11.28 10.79 -25.89
N ASP A 42 -11.85 11.82 -26.54
CA ASP A 42 -12.33 11.79 -27.93
C ASP A 42 -11.18 11.97 -28.95
N GLY A 43 -9.94 12.08 -28.47
CA GLY A 43 -8.73 12.23 -29.28
C GLY A 43 -7.50 12.46 -28.41
N CYS A 44 -6.33 12.49 -29.05
CA CYS A 44 -5.03 12.65 -28.41
C CYS A 44 -4.35 13.96 -28.87
N PRO A 45 -3.49 14.57 -28.04
CA PRO A 45 -2.55 15.58 -28.52
C PRO A 45 -1.63 15.00 -29.58
N ASP A 46 -1.20 15.84 -30.52
CA ASP A 46 -0.13 15.47 -31.45
C ASP A 46 1.18 15.25 -30.66
N VAL A 47 2.01 14.30 -31.09
CA VAL A 47 3.33 14.03 -30.51
C VAL A 47 4.18 15.29 -30.46
N GLY A 48 4.06 16.18 -31.47
CA GLY A 48 4.77 17.46 -31.50
C GLY A 48 4.36 18.46 -30.40
N LEU A 49 3.17 18.30 -29.81
CA LEU A 49 2.64 19.16 -28.75
C LEU A 49 3.01 18.67 -27.35
N LEU A 50 3.45 17.42 -27.22
CA LEU A 50 3.74 16.80 -25.92
C LEU A 50 4.82 17.53 -25.11
N PRO A 51 5.93 18.04 -25.69
CA PRO A 51 6.93 18.77 -24.90
C PRO A 51 6.37 20.06 -24.28
N ALA A 52 5.57 20.81 -25.05
CA ALA A 52 4.96 22.05 -24.57
C ALA A 52 3.88 21.77 -23.52
N LEU A 53 3.07 20.71 -23.72
CA LEU A 53 2.11 20.24 -22.72
C LEU A 53 2.80 19.79 -21.43
N ALA A 54 3.89 19.03 -21.54
CA ALA A 54 4.67 18.55 -20.40
C ALA A 54 5.20 19.73 -19.57
N GLN A 55 5.75 20.75 -20.23
CA GLN A 55 6.24 21.96 -19.58
C GLN A 55 5.12 22.73 -18.87
N VAL A 56 4.01 23.02 -19.56
CA VAL A 56 2.88 23.78 -18.99
C VAL A 56 2.21 23.03 -17.84
N LEU A 57 2.13 21.70 -17.93
CA LEU A 57 1.49 20.85 -16.92
C LEU A 57 2.45 20.38 -15.81
N GLU A 58 3.74 20.77 -15.87
CA GLU A 58 4.79 20.33 -14.93
C GLU A 58 4.87 18.79 -14.78
N THR A 59 4.84 18.11 -15.91
CA THR A 59 5.01 16.65 -16.00
C THR A 59 6.08 16.34 -17.04
N ASP A 60 6.45 15.06 -17.18
CA ASP A 60 7.29 14.61 -18.29
C ASP A 60 6.44 14.02 -19.45
N VAL A 61 7.08 13.88 -20.62
CA VAL A 61 6.44 13.37 -21.84
C VAL A 61 6.06 11.89 -21.72
N ASP A 62 6.83 11.09 -20.98
CA ASP A 62 6.58 9.66 -20.80
C ASP A 62 5.28 9.43 -20.00
N SER A 63 5.06 10.24 -18.96
CA SER A 63 3.82 10.31 -18.19
C SER A 63 2.61 10.66 -19.03
N LEU A 64 2.74 11.65 -19.93
CA LEU A 64 1.68 11.99 -20.89
C LEU A 64 1.40 10.86 -21.87
N LEU A 65 2.43 10.17 -22.37
CA LEU A 65 2.28 9.05 -23.30
C LEU A 65 1.60 7.83 -22.67
N LYS A 66 1.88 7.56 -21.39
CA LYS A 66 1.30 6.49 -20.58
C LYS A 66 -0.08 6.86 -20.03
N GLY A 67 -0.38 8.15 -19.90
CA GLY A 67 -1.59 8.66 -19.28
C GLY A 67 -1.62 8.40 -17.78
N GLU A 68 -0.45 8.37 -17.15
CA GLU A 68 -0.23 8.09 -15.74
C GLU A 68 0.53 9.25 -15.10
N LEU A 69 0.34 9.49 -13.81
CA LEU A 69 1.08 10.54 -13.10
C LEU A 69 2.59 10.21 -13.12
N PRO A 70 3.46 11.23 -13.18
CA PRO A 70 4.89 11.01 -13.16
C PRO A 70 5.31 10.19 -11.95
N ALA A 71 6.04 9.12 -12.23
CA ALA A 71 6.70 8.36 -11.19
C ALA A 71 7.72 9.28 -10.51
N LYS A 72 7.46 9.59 -9.23
CA LYS A 72 8.36 10.32 -8.31
C LYS A 72 8.86 11.68 -8.82
N LYS A 73 8.18 12.76 -8.40
CA LYS A 73 8.83 14.07 -8.33
C LYS A 73 9.80 14.06 -7.14
N VAL A 74 11.08 13.79 -7.40
CA VAL A 74 12.18 14.10 -6.47
C VAL A 74 12.31 15.62 -6.48
N LEU A 75 12.16 16.27 -5.33
CA LEU A 75 12.39 17.73 -5.20
C LEU A 75 13.79 18.05 -5.72
N THR A 76 13.90 19.07 -6.57
CA THR A 76 15.19 19.46 -7.13
C THR A 76 16.07 20.10 -6.05
N GLU A 77 17.40 20.00 -6.22
CA GLU A 77 18.36 20.61 -5.29
C GLU A 77 18.14 22.12 -5.13
N GLU A 78 17.67 22.79 -6.18
CA GLU A 78 17.36 24.22 -6.18
C GLU A 78 16.12 24.57 -5.35
N GLU A 79 15.05 23.77 -5.46
CA GLU A 79 13.83 23.90 -4.65
C GLU A 79 14.13 23.66 -3.16
N MET A 80 14.99 22.70 -2.84
CA MET A 80 15.43 22.40 -1.47
C MET A 80 16.30 23.52 -0.89
N LYS A 81 17.19 24.10 -1.71
CA LYS A 81 18.11 25.18 -1.29
C LYS A 81 17.37 26.50 -1.03
N ALA A 82 16.38 26.83 -1.85
CA ALA A 82 15.54 28.02 -1.67
C ALA A 82 14.70 27.96 -0.38
N MET A 83 14.35 26.75 0.06
CA MET A 83 13.59 26.47 1.26
C MET A 83 14.42 26.67 2.54
N LEU A 84 15.65 26.12 2.56
CA LEU A 84 16.57 26.24 3.68
C LEU A 84 17.05 27.68 3.91
N ALA A 85 17.33 28.42 2.83
CA ALA A 85 17.80 29.82 2.93
C ALA A 85 16.75 30.78 3.52
N LYS A 86 15.46 30.45 3.42
CA LYS A 86 14.38 31.23 4.04
C LYS A 86 14.24 30.95 5.54
N MET A 87 14.52 29.71 5.96
CA MET A 87 14.48 29.30 7.37
C MET A 87 15.62 29.90 8.21
N GLU A 88 16.81 30.13 7.63
CA GLU A 88 17.95 30.74 8.35
C GLU A 88 17.69 32.19 8.77
N ASN A 89 16.82 32.92 8.06
CA ASN A 89 16.50 34.31 8.36
C ASN A 89 15.39 34.47 9.42
N ALA A 90 14.73 33.38 9.83
CA ALA A 90 13.57 33.43 10.72
C ALA A 90 13.85 33.01 12.18
N SER A 91 15.03 32.43 12.50
CA SER A 91 15.31 31.96 13.87
C SER A 91 16.18 32.92 14.68
N GLY A 92 15.54 33.81 15.42
CA GLY A 92 16.06 34.26 16.73
C GLY A 92 15.99 33.12 17.76
N ASN A 93 16.87 33.18 18.75
CA ASN A 93 17.24 32.14 19.72
C ASN A 93 16.09 31.46 20.51
N GLU A 94 16.36 30.19 20.87
CA GLU A 94 15.79 29.35 21.96
C GLU A 94 14.34 28.80 21.73
N ASP A 95 13.95 27.55 22.00
CA ASP A 95 14.38 26.54 22.97
C ASP A 95 14.03 25.09 22.50
N LYS A 96 14.56 24.09 23.22
CA LYS A 96 14.57 22.65 22.90
C LYS A 96 13.31 21.90 23.34
N THR A 97 12.42 21.58 22.40
CA THR A 97 11.49 20.43 22.48
C THR A 97 11.24 19.88 21.07
N ASP A 98 11.75 18.67 20.80
CA ASP A 98 11.47 17.79 19.65
C ASP A 98 11.10 18.44 18.29
N ARG A 99 11.89 19.42 17.85
CA ARG A 99 11.80 19.96 16.49
C ARG A 99 12.65 19.10 15.55
N ARG A 100 12.12 17.96 15.08
CA ARG A 100 12.71 17.23 13.93
C ARG A 100 12.29 17.88 12.61
N PHE A 101 12.72 19.11 12.41
CA PHE A 101 12.81 19.64 11.05
C PHE A 101 13.88 18.85 10.30
N LEU A 102 13.62 18.56 9.04
CA LEU A 102 14.61 18.01 8.13
C LEU A 102 15.81 18.96 8.04
N LYS A 103 16.86 18.70 8.84
CA LYS A 103 18.16 19.36 8.73
C LYS A 103 19.07 18.67 7.70
N ASN A 104 18.72 17.46 7.29
CA ASN A 104 19.52 16.63 6.40
C ASN A 104 19.11 16.83 4.93
N GLN A 105 20.02 17.37 4.13
CA GLN A 105 19.83 17.64 2.70
C GLN A 105 19.73 16.36 1.84
N ASN A 106 20.07 15.19 2.39
CA ASN A 106 20.02 13.92 1.67
C ASN A 106 18.76 13.08 1.94
N ALA A 107 17.82 13.58 2.74
CA ALA A 107 16.61 12.83 3.07
C ALA A 107 15.70 12.69 1.85
N ARG A 108 15.20 11.47 1.60
CA ARG A 108 14.30 11.23 0.46
C ARG A 108 12.88 11.54 0.88
N VAL A 109 12.32 12.62 0.32
CA VAL A 109 10.93 13.02 0.53
C VAL A 109 10.08 12.50 -0.64
N LEU A 110 9.02 11.76 -0.33
CA LEU A 110 8.06 11.23 -1.30
C LEU A 110 6.66 11.70 -0.93
N ILE A 111 5.87 12.17 -1.89
CA ILE A 111 4.43 12.42 -1.64
C ILE A 111 3.75 11.06 -1.45
N TYR A 112 2.97 10.90 -0.39
CA TYR A 112 2.32 9.64 -0.07
C TYR A 112 0.93 9.57 -0.71
N ASP A 113 0.69 8.52 -1.51
CA ASP A 113 -0.59 8.28 -2.18
C ASP A 113 -1.41 7.27 -1.38
N PHE A 114 -2.48 7.72 -0.72
CA PHE A 114 -3.35 6.81 0.05
C PHE A 114 -4.26 5.94 -0.80
N LYS A 115 -4.44 6.27 -2.09
CA LYS A 115 -5.17 5.38 -3.01
C LYS A 115 -4.30 4.22 -3.45
N ARG A 116 -2.97 4.40 -3.42
CA ARG A 116 -1.97 3.39 -3.78
C ARG A 116 -0.77 3.47 -2.83
N PRO A 117 -0.98 3.21 -1.53
CA PRO A 117 0.09 3.39 -0.56
C PRO A 117 1.19 2.36 -0.86
N SER A 118 2.45 2.80 -0.93
CA SER A 118 3.58 1.88 -0.79
C SER A 118 3.64 1.49 0.67
N ILE A 119 3.15 0.31 0.99
CA ILE A 119 2.90 -0.11 2.36
C ILE A 119 4.05 -0.93 2.94
N PHE A 120 4.96 -1.45 2.11
CA PHE A 120 6.24 -1.96 2.60
C PHE A 120 7.35 -0.91 2.47
N SER A 121 8.09 -0.69 3.56
CA SER A 121 9.35 0.05 3.52
C SER A 121 10.36 -0.63 2.60
N LYS A 122 11.35 0.13 2.11
CA LYS A 122 12.44 -0.44 1.30
C LYS A 122 13.20 -1.54 2.02
N TYR A 123 13.32 -1.43 3.34
CA TYR A 123 13.94 -2.46 4.18
C TYR A 123 13.11 -3.75 4.19
N GLN A 124 11.79 -3.65 4.39
CA GLN A 124 10.87 -4.80 4.33
C GLN A 124 10.88 -5.45 2.95
N MET A 125 10.76 -4.66 1.88
CA MET A 125 10.85 -5.16 0.50
C MET A 125 12.16 -5.90 0.26
N ARG A 126 13.28 -5.38 0.76
CA ARG A 126 14.59 -6.04 0.65
C ARG A 126 14.64 -7.36 1.43
N MET A 127 14.08 -7.43 2.64
CA MET A 127 14.02 -8.67 3.41
C MET A 127 13.17 -9.73 2.72
N ILE A 128 11.99 -9.35 2.20
CA ILE A 128 11.14 -10.24 1.41
C ILE A 128 11.91 -10.75 0.18
N CYS A 129 12.50 -9.85 -0.60
CA CYS A 129 13.31 -10.24 -1.77
C CYS A 129 14.43 -11.21 -1.39
N ASN A 130 15.16 -10.92 -0.31
CA ASN A 130 16.26 -11.77 0.16
C ASN A 130 15.76 -13.16 0.59
N LEU A 131 14.62 -13.25 1.26
CA LEU A 131 13.99 -14.53 1.64
C LEU A 131 13.67 -15.37 0.40
N PHE A 132 13.05 -14.75 -0.62
CA PHE A 132 12.71 -15.44 -1.84
C PHE A 132 13.92 -15.89 -2.65
N VAL A 133 14.92 -15.01 -2.82
CA VAL A 133 16.15 -15.33 -3.57
C VAL A 133 17.01 -16.35 -2.83
N SER A 134 17.33 -16.08 -1.56
CA SER A 134 18.41 -16.79 -0.85
C SER A 134 17.94 -18.05 -0.15
N THR A 135 16.62 -18.22 0.05
CA THR A 135 16.06 -19.36 0.77
C THR A 135 15.05 -20.11 -0.08
N ILE A 136 13.96 -19.47 -0.49
CA ILE A 136 12.85 -20.17 -1.15
C ILE A 136 13.28 -20.72 -2.52
N CYS A 137 13.86 -19.90 -3.39
CA CYS A 137 14.28 -20.34 -4.73
C CYS A 137 15.38 -21.42 -4.67
N GLU A 138 16.37 -21.25 -3.78
CA GLU A 138 17.45 -22.22 -3.62
C GLU A 138 16.93 -23.57 -3.11
N LYS A 139 16.07 -23.59 -2.09
CA LYS A 139 15.46 -24.83 -1.60
C LYS A 139 14.54 -25.45 -2.64
N LEU A 140 13.75 -24.65 -3.36
CA LEU A 140 12.86 -25.19 -4.39
C LEU A 140 13.66 -25.87 -5.51
N ARG A 141 14.79 -25.27 -5.90
CA ARG A 141 15.73 -25.87 -6.86
C ARG A 141 16.32 -27.18 -6.35
N SER A 142 16.72 -27.25 -5.07
CA SER A 142 17.30 -28.45 -4.44
C SER A 142 16.28 -29.57 -4.24
N ASP A 143 15.09 -29.27 -3.73
CA ASP A 143 14.22 -30.29 -3.13
C ASP A 143 13.07 -30.69 -4.05
N ILE A 144 12.46 -29.70 -4.73
CA ILE A 144 11.27 -29.90 -5.55
C ILE A 144 11.67 -30.17 -7.00
N LEU A 145 12.70 -29.49 -7.51
CA LEU A 145 13.08 -29.56 -8.93
C LEU A 145 14.17 -30.61 -9.23
N SER A 146 14.92 -31.08 -8.24
CA SER A 146 15.99 -32.07 -8.46
C SER A 146 15.52 -33.41 -9.07
N ASN A 147 14.24 -33.75 -8.90
CA ASN A 147 13.63 -34.94 -9.47
C ASN A 147 12.92 -34.69 -10.81
N ARG A 148 13.07 -33.48 -11.39
CA ARG A 148 12.40 -33.03 -12.62
C ARG A 148 13.42 -32.60 -13.66
N ASN A 149 13.87 -33.57 -14.45
CA ASN A 149 15.04 -33.44 -15.33
C ASN A 149 14.93 -32.33 -16.38
N ASP A 150 13.72 -31.98 -16.86
CA ASP A 150 13.59 -30.94 -17.88
C ASP A 150 13.47 -29.54 -17.27
N ILE A 151 13.32 -29.41 -15.94
CA ILE A 151 13.29 -28.10 -15.28
C ILE A 151 14.73 -27.72 -14.90
N ARG A 152 15.20 -26.59 -15.43
CA ARG A 152 16.59 -26.15 -15.29
C ARG A 152 16.77 -25.14 -14.18
N ASN A 153 15.81 -24.22 -14.06
CA ASN A 153 15.97 -23.09 -13.17
C ASN A 153 14.63 -22.61 -12.64
N ILE A 154 14.70 -22.00 -11.45
CA ILE A 154 13.67 -21.11 -10.94
C ILE A 154 14.36 -19.89 -10.35
N GLN A 155 13.83 -18.69 -10.59
CA GLN A 155 14.39 -17.46 -10.06
C GLN A 155 13.31 -16.43 -9.75
N LEU A 156 13.56 -15.58 -8.77
CA LEU A 156 12.75 -14.41 -8.50
C LEU A 156 12.91 -13.40 -9.66
N VAL A 157 11.79 -12.99 -10.25
CA VAL A 157 11.73 -11.94 -11.28
C VAL A 157 11.50 -10.59 -10.62
N SER A 158 10.47 -10.49 -9.78
CA SER A 158 10.11 -9.26 -9.11
C SER A 158 9.33 -9.50 -7.82
N VAL A 159 9.35 -8.49 -6.97
CA VAL A 159 8.47 -8.32 -5.83
C VAL A 159 7.87 -6.93 -5.96
N ASP A 160 6.57 -6.89 -6.26
CA ASP A 160 5.85 -5.67 -6.61
C ASP A 160 4.68 -5.44 -5.64
N GLU A 161 4.31 -4.18 -5.46
CA GLU A 161 3.10 -3.79 -4.73
C GLU A 161 2.07 -3.31 -5.74
N LEU A 162 0.87 -3.88 -5.70
CA LEU A 162 -0.24 -3.49 -6.56
C LEU A 162 -1.59 -3.76 -5.88
N THR A 163 -2.67 -3.27 -6.48
CA THR A 163 -4.02 -3.56 -5.98
C THR A 163 -4.48 -4.98 -6.37
N ASN A 164 -5.41 -5.56 -5.61
CA ASN A 164 -6.06 -6.82 -5.97
C ASN A 164 -6.70 -6.75 -7.37
N GLU A 165 -7.28 -5.60 -7.75
CA GLU A 165 -7.82 -5.39 -9.09
C GLU A 165 -6.75 -5.54 -10.17
N GLU A 166 -5.59 -4.91 -9.99
CA GLU A 166 -4.47 -4.99 -10.93
C GLU A 166 -3.96 -6.42 -11.05
N PHE A 167 -3.85 -7.17 -9.94
CA PHE A 167 -3.43 -8.57 -9.95
C PHE A 167 -4.43 -9.46 -10.69
N LEU A 168 -5.72 -9.29 -10.44
CA LEU A 168 -6.74 -10.07 -11.12
C LEU A 168 -6.77 -9.79 -12.63
N ARG A 169 -6.34 -8.60 -13.07
CA ARG A 169 -6.16 -8.26 -14.48
C ARG A 169 -4.90 -8.88 -15.10
N THR A 170 -3.89 -9.25 -14.31
CA THR A 170 -2.70 -9.95 -14.83
C THR A 170 -2.94 -11.43 -15.10
N ILE A 171 -4.04 -12.02 -14.61
CA ILE A 171 -4.34 -13.45 -14.75
C ILE A 171 -5.60 -13.67 -15.62
N PRO A 172 -5.45 -13.69 -16.95
CA PRO A 172 -6.59 -13.85 -17.86
C PRO A 172 -7.12 -15.30 -17.92
N GLN A 173 -6.29 -16.30 -17.63
CA GLN A 173 -6.67 -17.73 -17.64
C GLN A 173 -6.32 -18.37 -16.29
N ARG A 174 -7.30 -18.42 -15.38
CA ARG A 174 -7.13 -18.89 -14.00
C ARG A 174 -7.07 -20.43 -13.88
N ASN A 175 -6.39 -21.10 -14.81
CA ASN A 175 -6.43 -22.57 -14.91
C ASN A 175 -5.69 -23.27 -13.77
N PHE A 176 -4.62 -22.67 -13.24
CA PHE A 176 -3.89 -23.16 -12.06
C PHE A 176 -3.78 -22.04 -11.03
N PHE A 177 -4.91 -21.72 -10.42
CA PHE A 177 -5.05 -20.67 -9.44
C PHE A 177 -5.53 -21.26 -8.10
N TYR A 178 -4.72 -21.10 -7.06
CA TYR A 178 -4.91 -21.69 -5.76
C TYR A 178 -5.01 -20.59 -4.72
N ASN A 179 -6.15 -20.49 -4.04
CA ASN A 179 -6.33 -19.57 -2.92
C ASN A 179 -6.14 -20.33 -1.61
N TYR A 180 -5.31 -19.78 -0.75
CA TYR A 180 -5.08 -20.28 0.59
C TYR A 180 -5.53 -19.24 1.60
N ASP A 181 -6.32 -19.66 2.58
CA ASP A 181 -6.70 -18.85 3.74
C ASP A 181 -6.33 -19.60 5.02
N TYR A 182 -5.39 -19.03 5.77
CA TYR A 182 -4.85 -19.58 7.00
C TYR A 182 -5.09 -18.60 8.15
N ASN A 183 -6.31 -18.55 8.68
CA ASN A 183 -6.63 -17.88 9.95
C ASN A 183 -5.99 -16.48 10.11
N ASN A 184 -6.25 -15.58 9.14
CA ASN A 184 -5.64 -14.25 8.95
C ASN A 184 -4.27 -14.23 8.24
N PHE A 185 -3.95 -15.27 7.46
CA PHE A 185 -2.87 -15.29 6.48
C PHE A 185 -3.39 -15.86 5.15
N GLY A 186 -3.86 -14.97 4.29
CA GLY A 186 -4.37 -15.32 2.97
C GLY A 186 -3.35 -15.04 1.86
N PHE A 187 -3.04 -16.03 1.02
CA PHE A 187 -2.29 -15.82 -0.23
C PHE A 187 -2.80 -16.68 -1.37
N ALA A 188 -2.64 -16.17 -2.59
CA ALA A 188 -2.95 -16.89 -3.81
C ALA A 188 -1.67 -17.34 -4.51
N VAL A 189 -1.70 -18.50 -5.15
CA VAL A 189 -0.65 -18.97 -6.06
C VAL A 189 -1.27 -19.17 -7.43
N GLU A 190 -0.71 -18.53 -8.43
CA GLU A 190 -1.03 -18.73 -9.82
C GLU A 190 0.18 -19.28 -10.56
N ILE A 191 -0.07 -20.27 -11.43
CA ILE A 191 0.96 -20.92 -12.22
C ILE A 191 0.57 -20.84 -13.68
N ASP A 192 1.51 -20.39 -14.52
CA ASP A 192 1.32 -20.37 -15.97
C ASP A 192 0.90 -21.77 -16.48
N PRO A 193 -0.16 -21.88 -17.29
CA PRO A 193 -0.69 -23.16 -17.75
C PRO A 193 0.31 -24.05 -18.49
N GLN A 194 1.29 -23.48 -19.20
CA GLN A 194 2.31 -24.26 -19.90
C GLN A 194 3.27 -24.91 -18.91
N ILE A 195 3.74 -24.14 -17.93
CA ILE A 195 4.61 -24.66 -16.87
C ILE A 195 3.90 -25.69 -15.99
N GLY A 196 2.65 -25.44 -15.59
CA GLY A 196 1.88 -26.41 -14.80
C GLY A 196 1.75 -27.76 -15.52
N LYS A 197 1.49 -27.75 -16.84
CA LYS A 197 1.46 -28.97 -17.67
C LYS A 197 2.82 -29.62 -17.80
N THR A 198 3.89 -28.85 -17.93
CA THR A 198 5.26 -29.37 -18.02
C THR A 198 5.68 -30.06 -16.73
N ILE A 199 5.34 -29.50 -15.56
CA ILE A 199 5.53 -30.14 -14.25
C ILE A 199 4.75 -31.47 -14.19
N LEU A 200 3.46 -31.47 -14.53
CA LEU A 200 2.63 -32.68 -14.49
C LEU A 200 3.10 -33.79 -15.43
N LYS A 201 3.54 -33.45 -16.65
CA LYS A 201 4.08 -34.42 -17.62
C LYS A 201 5.29 -35.18 -17.08
N GLN A 202 6.17 -34.51 -16.33
CA GLN A 202 7.34 -35.18 -15.74
C GLN A 202 6.96 -36.12 -14.58
N ASP A 203 5.86 -35.83 -13.91
CA ASP A 203 5.24 -36.72 -12.92
C ASP A 203 4.21 -37.70 -13.54
N ALA A 204 4.15 -37.86 -14.87
CA ALA A 204 3.13 -38.67 -15.55
C ALA A 204 3.09 -40.15 -15.10
N LYS A 205 4.20 -40.71 -14.57
CA LYS A 205 4.20 -42.04 -13.96
C LYS A 205 3.35 -42.13 -12.68
N LYS A 206 3.21 -41.01 -11.97
CA LYS A 206 2.34 -40.87 -10.79
C LYS A 206 0.92 -40.47 -11.18
N TYR A 207 0.74 -39.78 -12.33
CA TYR A 207 -0.54 -39.25 -12.81
C TYR A 207 -0.77 -39.60 -14.30
N PRO A 208 -1.18 -40.85 -14.61
CA PRO A 208 -1.20 -41.35 -15.99
C PRO A 208 -2.37 -40.86 -16.87
N GLU A 209 -3.42 -40.25 -16.31
CA GLU A 209 -4.54 -39.66 -17.07
C GLU A 209 -4.72 -38.18 -16.71
N VAL A 210 -4.52 -37.31 -17.70
CA VAL A 210 -4.58 -35.83 -17.58
C VAL A 210 -5.94 -35.36 -18.12
N THR A 211 -6.80 -34.85 -17.24
CA THR A 211 -8.16 -34.34 -17.57
C THR A 211 -8.50 -33.13 -16.68
N GLN A 212 -9.74 -32.60 -16.68
CA GLN A 212 -10.16 -31.43 -15.86
C GLN A 212 -9.80 -31.52 -14.34
N THR A 213 -9.34 -32.67 -13.88
CA THR A 213 -8.70 -33.01 -12.59
C THR A 213 -7.25 -32.52 -12.41
N ASP A 214 -6.63 -31.88 -13.40
CA ASP A 214 -5.21 -31.49 -13.38
C ASP A 214 -4.86 -30.46 -12.29
N LEU A 215 -5.84 -29.67 -11.82
CA LEU A 215 -5.65 -28.69 -10.73
C LEU A 215 -5.25 -29.39 -9.44
N ASP A 216 -5.97 -30.44 -9.04
CA ASP A 216 -5.71 -31.24 -7.84
C ASP A 216 -4.39 -32.01 -7.96
N CYS A 217 -4.07 -32.51 -9.16
CA CYS A 217 -2.80 -33.18 -9.42
C CYS A 217 -1.62 -32.23 -9.24
N LEU A 218 -1.71 -31.01 -9.78
CA LEU A 218 -0.64 -30.02 -9.66
C LEU A 218 -0.55 -29.48 -8.22
N GLU A 219 -1.69 -29.37 -7.54
CA GLU A 219 -1.75 -29.04 -6.12
C GLU A 219 -0.94 -30.04 -5.30
N LEU A 220 -1.20 -31.34 -5.48
CA LEU A 220 -0.52 -32.41 -4.77
C LEU A 220 0.96 -32.55 -5.16
N ALA A 221 1.26 -32.48 -6.45
CA ALA A 221 2.59 -32.75 -6.98
C ALA A 221 3.59 -31.61 -6.74
N PHE A 222 3.11 -30.36 -6.67
CA PHE A 222 3.96 -29.18 -6.63
C PHE A 222 3.51 -28.13 -5.62
N VAL A 223 2.26 -27.67 -5.66
CA VAL A 223 1.84 -26.49 -4.88
C VAL A 223 1.88 -26.76 -3.37
N ASN A 224 1.39 -27.90 -2.90
CA ASN A 224 1.44 -28.28 -1.49
C ASN A 224 2.89 -28.42 -0.96
N PRO A 225 3.80 -29.15 -1.63
CA PRO A 225 5.22 -29.14 -1.30
C PRO A 225 5.82 -27.72 -1.29
N PHE A 226 5.48 -26.90 -2.28
CA PHE A 226 5.96 -25.52 -2.38
C PHE A 226 5.50 -24.65 -1.21
N VAL A 227 4.20 -24.69 -0.87
CA VAL A 227 3.63 -23.95 0.26
C VAL A 227 4.29 -24.38 1.57
N ARG A 228 4.48 -25.68 1.80
CA ARG A 228 5.19 -26.18 3.00
C ARG A 228 6.64 -25.68 3.06
N LEU A 229 7.32 -25.65 1.92
CA LEU A 229 8.69 -25.12 1.83
C LEU A 229 8.71 -23.62 2.15
N MET A 230 7.77 -22.83 1.61
CA MET A 230 7.64 -21.41 1.95
C MET A 230 7.40 -21.24 3.44
N GLN A 231 6.45 -21.96 4.03
CA GLN A 231 6.15 -21.91 5.46
C GLN A 231 7.40 -22.18 6.32
N ASN A 232 8.16 -23.22 5.99
CA ASN A 232 9.42 -23.54 6.68
C ASN A 232 10.48 -22.45 6.48
N ALA A 233 10.59 -21.89 5.28
CA ALA A 233 11.53 -20.82 4.98
C ALA A 233 11.20 -19.54 5.77
N PHE A 234 9.92 -19.18 5.89
CA PHE A 234 9.48 -18.10 6.76
C PHE A 234 9.89 -18.42 8.20
N TYR A 235 9.50 -19.57 8.75
CA TYR A 235 9.84 -19.95 10.12
C TYR A 235 11.35 -19.87 10.43
N GLU A 236 12.21 -20.42 9.56
CA GLU A 236 13.67 -20.41 9.76
C GLU A 236 14.28 -19.00 9.81
N ASN A 237 13.63 -18.03 9.16
CA ASN A 237 14.05 -16.64 9.09
C ASN A 237 13.30 -15.73 10.08
N THR A 238 12.56 -16.32 11.02
CA THR A 238 11.78 -15.59 12.03
C THR A 238 12.43 -15.67 13.41
N ASP A 239 11.84 -14.99 14.40
CA ASP A 239 12.31 -15.05 15.76
C ASP A 239 12.15 -16.47 16.33
N LYS A 240 13.28 -17.13 16.59
CA LYS A 240 13.37 -18.50 17.10
C LYS A 240 12.80 -18.71 18.51
N SER A 241 12.31 -17.63 19.15
CA SER A 241 11.54 -17.70 20.39
C SER A 241 10.14 -18.32 20.20
N ILE A 242 9.62 -18.35 18.97
CA ILE A 242 8.35 -19.02 18.64
C ILE A 242 8.65 -20.49 18.34
N SER A 243 7.93 -21.42 19.01
CA SER A 243 8.12 -22.85 18.74
C SER A 243 7.52 -23.26 17.40
N GLN A 244 8.09 -24.29 16.75
CA GLN A 244 7.58 -24.79 15.47
C GLN A 244 6.13 -25.28 15.58
N ALA A 245 5.77 -25.90 16.70
CA ALA A 245 4.41 -26.34 16.96
C ALA A 245 3.42 -25.16 17.06
N ASP A 246 3.84 -24.05 17.69
CA ASP A 246 3.02 -22.84 17.78
C ASP A 246 2.91 -22.12 16.43
N PHE A 247 3.98 -22.15 15.62
CA PHE A 247 3.99 -21.64 14.24
C PHE A 247 3.02 -22.44 13.35
N GLU A 248 3.10 -23.76 13.39
CA GLU A 248 2.24 -24.67 12.62
C GLU A 248 0.78 -24.55 13.06
N LYS A 249 0.50 -24.44 14.37
CA LYS A 249 -0.85 -24.28 14.93
C LYS A 249 -1.55 -22.99 14.45
N LYS A 250 -0.80 -21.89 14.29
CA LYS A 250 -1.32 -20.63 13.70
C LYS A 250 -1.72 -20.78 12.23
N LEU A 251 -1.23 -21.81 11.54
CA LEU A 251 -1.43 -22.07 10.12
C LEU A 251 -2.36 -23.26 9.82
N THR A 252 -2.90 -23.98 10.81
CA THR A 252 -3.59 -25.28 10.58
C THR A 252 -5.12 -25.28 10.66
N GLU A 253 -5.79 -24.17 10.96
CA GLU A 253 -7.25 -24.09 10.90
C GLU A 253 -7.70 -23.83 9.46
N SER A 254 -7.64 -24.88 8.64
CA SER A 254 -7.78 -24.82 7.19
C SER A 254 -9.22 -24.96 6.70
N THR A 255 -9.62 -24.13 5.75
CA THR A 255 -10.62 -24.52 4.74
C THR A 255 -9.97 -24.36 3.37
N VAL A 256 -9.63 -25.47 2.70
CA VAL A 256 -9.36 -25.42 1.25
C VAL A 256 -10.72 -25.16 0.62
N LEU A 257 -10.98 -23.93 0.19
CA LEU A 257 -12.19 -23.63 -0.55
C LEU A 257 -11.95 -24.06 -2.01
N PRO A 258 -12.59 -25.14 -2.49
CA PRO A 258 -12.56 -25.44 -3.92
C PRO A 258 -13.15 -24.25 -4.66
N VAL A 259 -12.51 -23.86 -5.75
CA VAL A 259 -12.83 -22.67 -6.57
C VAL A 259 -14.26 -22.77 -7.10
N VAL A 260 -15.23 -22.35 -6.30
CA VAL A 260 -16.60 -22.06 -6.71
C VAL A 260 -17.12 -20.98 -5.77
N PHE A 261 -16.81 -19.71 -6.09
CA PHE A 261 -17.68 -18.53 -5.97
C PHE A 261 -16.85 -17.24 -5.88
N ASN A 262 -17.11 -16.33 -6.83
CA ASN A 262 -16.88 -14.88 -6.78
C ASN A 262 -15.56 -14.35 -6.19
N GLY A 263 -14.48 -14.49 -6.96
CA GLY A 263 -13.83 -13.28 -7.47
C GLY A 263 -13.09 -12.38 -6.47
N VAL A 264 -12.46 -12.90 -5.43
CA VAL A 264 -11.45 -12.11 -4.71
C VAL A 264 -10.17 -12.94 -4.56
N ALA A 265 -9.07 -12.44 -5.14
CA ALA A 265 -7.73 -12.76 -4.68
C ALA A 265 -7.66 -12.45 -3.18
N CYS A 266 -6.84 -13.16 -2.40
CA CYS A 266 -6.82 -13.05 -0.94
C CYS A 266 -6.95 -11.59 -0.46
N GLY A 267 -8.12 -11.27 0.09
CA GLY A 267 -8.61 -9.91 0.30
C GLY A 267 -10.13 -9.85 0.15
N GLU A 268 -10.76 -8.88 0.80
CA GLU A 268 -12.22 -8.72 0.72
C GLU A 268 -12.63 -7.64 -0.30
N ARG A 269 -11.67 -6.82 -0.75
CA ARG A 269 -11.91 -5.68 -1.64
C ARG A 269 -10.88 -5.61 -2.77
N LEU A 270 -11.30 -5.05 -3.91
CA LEU A 270 -10.47 -4.94 -5.12
C LEU A 270 -9.39 -3.86 -5.00
N GLU A 271 -9.64 -2.84 -4.17
CA GLU A 271 -8.76 -1.71 -3.93
C GLU A 271 -7.68 -2.02 -2.88
N GLU A 272 -7.78 -3.16 -2.19
CA GLU A 272 -6.76 -3.58 -1.24
C GLU A 272 -5.44 -3.81 -1.95
N MET A 273 -4.38 -3.28 -1.33
CA MET A 273 -3.02 -3.54 -1.79
C MET A 273 -2.62 -4.97 -1.45
N CYS A 274 -1.87 -5.56 -2.36
CA CYS A 274 -1.25 -6.85 -2.21
C CYS A 274 0.22 -6.78 -2.65
N LEU A 275 0.99 -7.72 -2.12
CA LEU A 275 2.35 -7.97 -2.51
C LEU A 275 2.33 -9.10 -3.54
N LEU A 276 2.81 -8.83 -4.74
CA LEU A 276 2.99 -9.84 -5.77
C LEU A 276 4.45 -10.25 -5.83
N VAL A 277 4.70 -11.55 -5.68
CA VAL A 277 5.99 -12.15 -5.92
C VAL A 277 5.90 -12.96 -7.20
N THR A 278 6.70 -12.61 -8.20
CA THR A 278 6.75 -13.33 -9.48
C THR A 278 8.04 -14.12 -9.59
N LEU A 279 7.92 -15.43 -9.76
CA LEU A 279 9.01 -16.34 -10.05
C LEU A 279 8.95 -16.76 -11.52
N CYS A 280 10.10 -16.91 -12.17
CA CYS A 280 10.21 -17.52 -13.49
C CYS A 280 10.75 -18.93 -13.33
N LEU A 281 10.05 -19.91 -13.89
CA LEU A 281 10.51 -21.28 -14.01
C LEU A 281 10.87 -21.55 -15.48
N GLU A 282 12.09 -22.03 -15.68
CA GLU A 282 12.65 -22.33 -17.00
C GLU A 282 12.87 -23.83 -17.15
N SER A 283 12.31 -24.39 -18.21
CA SER A 283 12.55 -25.75 -18.66
C SER A 283 13.36 -25.76 -19.96
N ASP A 284 13.71 -26.95 -20.45
CA ASP A 284 14.41 -27.11 -21.73
C ASP A 284 13.65 -26.58 -22.96
N SER A 285 12.32 -26.50 -22.87
CA SER A 285 11.46 -26.17 -24.02
C SER A 285 10.57 -24.95 -23.82
N GLU A 286 10.31 -24.58 -22.56
CA GLU A 286 9.33 -23.57 -22.18
C GLU A 286 9.82 -22.80 -20.95
N ALA A 287 9.37 -21.55 -20.83
CA ALA A 287 9.50 -20.77 -19.61
C ALA A 287 8.13 -20.18 -19.25
N GLY A 288 7.85 -20.02 -17.97
CA GLY A 288 6.61 -19.42 -17.51
C GLY A 288 6.68 -18.97 -16.07
N MET A 289 5.66 -18.23 -15.67
CA MET A 289 5.65 -17.53 -14.40
C MET A 289 4.88 -18.32 -13.34
N ILE A 290 5.32 -18.16 -12.10
CA ILE A 290 4.58 -18.52 -10.90
C ILE A 290 4.40 -17.24 -10.11
N ASN A 291 3.16 -16.82 -9.95
CA ASN A 291 2.78 -15.61 -9.23
C ASN A 291 2.25 -15.96 -7.86
N ILE A 292 2.74 -15.30 -6.82
CA ILE A 292 2.29 -15.49 -5.45
C ILE A 292 1.79 -14.13 -4.96
N GLN A 293 0.50 -14.03 -4.70
CA GLN A 293 -0.12 -12.80 -4.23
C GLN A 293 -0.41 -12.94 -2.74
N PHE A 294 0.17 -12.05 -1.95
CA PHE A 294 -0.11 -11.95 -0.53
C PHE A 294 -0.98 -10.72 -0.28
N ASN A 295 -2.09 -10.89 0.42
CA ASN A 295 -2.82 -9.73 0.93
C ASN A 295 -1.91 -8.92 1.85
N TYR A 296 -1.81 -7.60 1.66
CA TYR A 296 -0.90 -6.79 2.46
C TYR A 296 -1.17 -6.93 3.96
N ALA A 297 -2.41 -6.70 4.41
CA ALA A 297 -2.72 -6.57 5.84
C ALA A 297 -2.41 -7.88 6.56
N TYR A 298 -2.83 -9.01 5.98
CA TYR A 298 -2.57 -10.34 6.53
C TYR A 298 -1.08 -10.69 6.52
N PHE A 299 -0.39 -10.45 5.41
CA PHE A 299 1.02 -10.80 5.26
C PHE A 299 1.95 -9.93 6.12
N CYS A 300 1.67 -8.64 6.20
CA CYS A 300 2.42 -7.70 7.01
C CYS A 300 2.28 -8.05 8.49
N ASN A 301 1.04 -8.23 8.96
CA ASN A 301 0.74 -8.66 10.32
C ASN A 301 1.42 -10.01 10.64
N PHE A 302 1.36 -10.98 9.72
CA PHE A 302 2.09 -12.24 9.85
C PHE A 302 3.60 -12.04 10.01
N CYS A 303 4.23 -11.23 9.17
CA CYS A 303 5.66 -10.95 9.25
C CYS A 303 6.05 -10.29 10.59
N TYR A 304 5.25 -9.36 11.10
CA TYR A 304 5.46 -8.73 12.41
C TYR A 304 5.25 -9.69 13.57
N LYS A 305 4.16 -10.48 13.58
CA LYS A 305 3.89 -11.52 14.58
C LYS A 305 5.04 -12.51 14.73
N LEU A 306 5.74 -12.77 13.64
CA LEU A 306 6.88 -13.68 13.62
C LEU A 306 8.22 -12.98 13.89
N GLY A 307 8.23 -11.66 14.05
CA GLY A 307 9.44 -10.88 14.19
C GLY A 307 10.32 -10.88 12.94
N PHE A 308 9.79 -11.29 11.77
CA PHE A 308 10.50 -11.25 10.49
C PHE A 308 10.94 -9.82 10.14
N PHE A 309 10.15 -8.82 10.54
CA PHE A 309 10.46 -7.41 10.40
C PHE A 309 11.04 -6.77 11.67
N GLY A 310 11.27 -7.55 12.73
CA GLY A 310 11.46 -7.08 14.10
C GLY A 310 10.18 -7.26 14.94
N ARG A 311 10.32 -7.35 16.27
CA ARG A 311 9.17 -7.52 17.19
C ARG A 311 8.40 -6.21 17.33
N GLU A 312 7.12 -6.25 17.01
CA GLU A 312 6.10 -5.39 17.59
C GLU A 312 5.03 -6.30 18.20
N GLU A 313 4.71 -6.08 19.48
CA GLU A 313 3.65 -6.76 20.22
C GLU A 313 2.29 -6.27 19.70
N ASP A 314 1.62 -7.07 18.88
CA ASP A 314 0.25 -7.55 19.14
C ASP A 314 -0.45 -8.06 17.87
N THR A 315 -1.21 -9.14 18.06
CA THR A 315 -1.62 -10.07 17.01
C THR A 315 -3.09 -9.87 16.66
N ILE A 316 -3.39 -9.61 15.38
CA ILE A 316 -4.71 -9.11 14.99
C ILE A 316 -5.59 -10.10 14.18
N GLN A 317 -6.92 -10.12 14.40
CA GLN A 317 -8.00 -10.88 13.72
C GLN A 317 -9.18 -9.99 13.24
N LEU A 318 -9.50 -10.02 11.94
CA LEU A 318 -10.46 -9.15 11.23
C LEU A 318 -11.89 -9.71 11.13
N HIS A 319 -12.96 -8.88 11.24
CA HIS A 319 -14.29 -8.99 10.54
C HIS A 319 -15.06 -7.62 10.56
N TYR A 320 -15.92 -7.35 9.56
CA TYR A 320 -16.43 -6.01 9.15
C TYR A 320 -17.79 -5.54 9.71
N LEU A 321 -17.95 -4.20 9.80
CA LEU A 321 -19.23 -3.48 9.71
C LEU A 321 -19.07 -2.30 8.74
N THR A 322 -19.74 -2.35 7.59
CA THR A 322 -19.95 -1.21 6.69
C THR A 322 -21.45 -1.06 6.48
N ASP A 323 -22.07 -0.11 7.20
CA ASP A 323 -23.32 0.53 6.78
C ASP A 323 -23.75 1.56 7.84
N ILE A 324 -23.20 2.78 7.82
CA ILE A 324 -23.82 3.94 8.48
C ILE A 324 -23.57 5.21 7.64
N LYS A 325 -24.39 5.41 6.60
CA LYS A 325 -24.57 6.73 5.97
C LYS A 325 -25.72 7.48 6.63
N THR A 326 -25.49 8.06 7.82
CA THR A 326 -26.30 9.17 8.35
C THR A 326 -25.47 10.02 9.32
N LYS A 327 -25.27 11.30 8.98
CA LYS A 327 -24.56 12.29 9.79
C LYS A 327 -25.26 12.57 11.12
N PRO A 328 -24.49 12.78 12.19
CA PRO A 328 -24.75 13.88 13.12
C PRO A 328 -23.52 14.76 13.41
N VAL A 329 -23.84 15.84 14.12
CA VAL A 329 -23.02 16.98 14.53
C VAL A 329 -22.00 16.56 15.61
N GLU A 330 -20.81 17.19 15.53
CA GLU A 330 -19.57 16.96 16.29
C GLU A 330 -18.93 15.58 16.10
N ASN A 331 -17.89 15.52 15.26
CA ASN A 331 -17.11 14.30 15.09
C ASN A 331 -16.50 13.88 16.44
N ASN A 332 -16.83 12.68 16.89
CA ASN A 332 -16.38 12.12 18.17
C ASN A 332 -15.30 11.04 18.00
N VAL A 333 -14.98 10.70 16.75
CA VAL A 333 -13.89 9.83 16.36
C VAL A 333 -12.96 10.58 15.41
N PHE A 334 -11.66 10.47 15.63
CA PHE A 334 -10.66 10.92 14.66
C PHE A 334 -9.46 10.01 14.61
N VAL A 335 -8.77 10.04 13.48
CA VAL A 335 -7.57 9.26 13.23
C VAL A 335 -6.37 10.19 13.18
N GLU A 336 -5.41 9.94 14.07
CA GLU A 336 -4.22 10.76 14.24
C GLU A 336 -3.03 10.17 13.48
N LEU A 337 -2.47 10.97 12.56
CA LEU A 337 -1.22 10.67 11.88
C LEU A 337 -0.02 10.86 12.82
N GLY A 338 -0.06 11.92 13.63
CA GLY A 338 0.95 12.22 14.64
C GLY A 338 0.64 13.52 15.38
N ARG A 339 1.37 13.76 16.47
CA ARG A 339 1.23 14.96 17.30
C ARG A 339 2.56 15.49 17.81
N TYR A 340 2.58 16.77 18.14
CA TYR A 340 3.73 17.48 18.72
C TYR A 340 3.27 18.33 19.89
N ARG A 341 4.07 18.41 20.95
CA ARG A 341 3.82 19.33 22.06
C ARG A 341 4.37 20.71 21.69
N SER A 342 3.54 21.75 21.71
CA SER A 342 3.96 23.11 21.42
C SER A 342 2.95 24.15 21.93
N ASP A 343 3.46 25.26 22.46
CA ASP A 343 2.65 26.37 22.96
C ASP A 343 2.29 27.37 21.84
N SER A 344 2.99 27.33 20.69
CA SER A 344 2.65 28.09 19.47
C SER A 344 3.54 27.67 18.30
N PHE A 345 2.95 27.53 17.10
CA PHE A 345 3.70 27.24 15.87
C PHE A 345 3.25 28.17 14.75
N THR A 346 4.21 28.66 13.96
CA THR A 346 3.95 29.38 12.71
C THR A 346 4.25 28.46 11.56
N PHE A 347 3.24 28.08 10.80
CA PHE A 347 3.42 27.25 9.61
C PHE A 347 3.81 28.12 8.43
N GLU A 348 4.96 27.82 7.82
CA GLU A 348 5.33 28.40 6.54
C GLU A 348 5.04 27.39 5.42
N PRO A 349 4.29 27.79 4.37
CA PRO A 349 4.03 26.94 3.21
C PRO A 349 5.30 26.31 2.65
N GLY A 350 5.21 25.01 2.39
CA GLY A 350 6.31 24.15 1.99
C GLY A 350 6.96 23.41 3.16
N SER A 351 7.01 23.97 4.37
CA SER A 351 7.76 23.35 5.49
C SER A 351 7.36 21.89 5.72
N ILE A 352 8.33 21.01 5.99
CA ILE A 352 8.06 19.58 6.25
C ILE A 352 8.26 19.27 7.73
N PHE A 353 7.21 18.71 8.34
CA PHE A 353 7.20 18.25 9.73
C PHE A 353 7.20 16.74 9.76
N VAL A 354 8.27 16.14 10.27
CA VAL A 354 8.41 14.68 10.34
C VAL A 354 7.86 14.17 11.66
N THR A 355 6.88 13.26 11.57
CA THR A 355 6.27 12.60 12.72
C THR A 355 7.21 11.53 13.28
N GLN A 356 6.86 11.00 14.46
CA GLN A 356 7.55 9.84 15.01
C GLN A 356 7.03 8.51 14.43
N LYS A 357 5.98 8.56 13.61
CA LYS A 357 5.25 7.39 13.12
C LYS A 357 5.85 6.86 11.82
N ARG A 358 6.06 5.55 11.72
CA ARG A 358 6.58 4.92 10.50
C ARG A 358 5.51 4.70 9.43
N ALA A 359 5.93 4.63 8.17
CA ALA A 359 5.09 4.49 6.99
C ALA A 359 4.20 3.21 6.93
N CYS A 360 4.31 2.31 7.91
CA CYS A 360 3.60 1.03 7.96
C CYS A 360 2.92 0.80 9.32
N GLU A 361 3.06 1.75 10.25
CA GLU A 361 2.50 1.63 11.60
C GLU A 361 1.01 2.03 11.63
N PRO A 362 0.16 1.26 12.31
CA PRO A 362 -1.26 1.59 12.48
C PRO A 362 -1.46 2.92 13.22
N PHE A 363 -2.37 3.78 12.74
CA PHE A 363 -2.74 5.08 13.31
C PHE A 363 -3.54 4.98 14.60
N ASN A 364 -3.40 6.00 15.45
CA ASN A 364 -4.20 6.08 16.65
C ASN A 364 -5.64 6.46 16.28
N VAL A 365 -6.60 5.68 16.75
CA VAL A 365 -8.02 5.97 16.62
C VAL A 365 -8.52 6.47 17.96
N VAL A 366 -8.85 7.75 17.98
CA VAL A 366 -9.27 8.46 19.19
C VAL A 366 -10.78 8.54 19.20
N ILE A 367 -11.40 8.08 20.30
CA ILE A 367 -12.84 8.15 20.55
C ILE A 367 -13.07 8.88 21.85
N GLU A 368 -13.86 9.95 21.83
CA GLU A 368 -14.13 10.79 23.02
C GLU A 368 -12.85 11.21 23.77
N LYS A 369 -11.85 11.71 23.03
CA LYS A 369 -10.56 12.17 23.60
C LYS A 369 -9.77 11.07 24.30
N GLN A 370 -9.96 9.81 23.94
CA GLN A 370 -9.13 8.70 24.41
C GLN A 370 -8.67 7.88 23.22
N VAL A 371 -7.39 7.54 23.16
CA VAL A 371 -6.91 6.53 22.21
C VAL A 371 -7.55 5.21 22.65
N ARG A 372 -8.48 4.69 21.85
CA ARG A 372 -9.18 3.44 22.18
C ARG A 372 -8.72 2.28 21.31
N PHE A 373 -8.26 2.58 20.11
CA PHE A 373 -7.83 1.60 19.14
C PHE A 373 -6.64 2.11 18.33
N THR A 374 -5.97 1.20 17.65
CA THR A 374 -5.11 1.52 16.51
C THR A 374 -5.78 1.05 15.22
N GLY A 375 -5.41 1.62 14.07
CA GLY A 375 -6.04 1.29 12.79
C GLY A 375 -5.19 1.59 11.56
N GLU A 376 -5.33 0.75 10.53
CA GLU A 376 -4.70 0.93 9.23
C GLU A 376 -5.54 1.86 8.35
N THR A 377 -4.88 2.70 7.54
CA THR A 377 -5.61 3.54 6.58
C THR A 377 -6.10 2.71 5.40
N VAL A 378 -7.36 2.94 5.03
CA VAL A 378 -8.00 2.41 3.82
C VAL A 378 -8.65 3.55 3.04
N VAL A 379 -9.11 3.29 1.82
CA VAL A 379 -9.96 4.22 1.06
C VAL A 379 -11.37 3.64 0.97
N VAL A 380 -12.37 4.45 1.30
CA VAL A 380 -13.79 4.09 1.25
C VAL A 380 -14.50 5.15 0.43
N ASP A 381 -15.12 4.79 -0.71
CA ASP A 381 -15.87 5.72 -1.57
C ASP A 381 -15.10 7.01 -1.95
N ASN A 382 -13.76 6.93 -2.09
CA ASN A 382 -12.79 8.02 -2.29
C ASN A 382 -12.40 8.84 -1.05
N ASN A 383 -13.03 8.60 0.10
CA ASN A 383 -12.62 9.16 1.38
C ASN A 383 -11.53 8.31 2.04
N PHE A 384 -10.75 8.93 2.90
CA PHE A 384 -9.96 8.21 3.89
C PHE A 384 -10.89 7.37 4.76
N GLY A 385 -10.41 6.20 5.15
CA GLY A 385 -11.01 5.35 6.17
C GLY A 385 -9.95 4.79 7.08
N THR A 386 -10.36 4.22 8.21
CA THR A 386 -9.48 3.42 9.06
C THR A 386 -10.10 2.06 9.31
N ARG A 387 -9.35 0.99 9.09
CA ARG A 387 -9.69 -0.35 9.57
C ARG A 387 -9.10 -0.52 10.96
N ILE A 388 -9.90 -0.87 11.95
CA ILE A 388 -9.43 -1.12 13.31
C ILE A 388 -8.54 -2.36 13.33
N VAL A 389 -7.40 -2.21 13.98
CA VAL A 389 -6.29 -3.15 13.99
C VAL A 389 -6.19 -3.76 15.37
N CYS A 390 -6.03 -3.02 16.46
CA CYS A 390 -6.19 -3.61 17.80
C CYS A 390 -6.78 -2.61 18.80
N LYS A 391 -7.18 -3.09 19.98
CA LYS A 391 -7.46 -2.22 21.13
C LYS A 391 -6.15 -1.62 21.63
N ALA A 392 -6.16 -0.35 22.02
CA ALA A 392 -5.00 0.28 22.62
C ALA A 392 -4.68 -0.35 23.99
N ASN A 393 -3.40 -0.63 24.26
CA ASN A 393 -2.96 -1.26 25.51
C ASN A 393 -3.07 -0.30 26.71
N GLY A 394 -3.24 -0.85 27.92
CA GLY A 394 -3.71 -0.14 29.13
C GLY A 394 -2.92 1.09 29.62
N ASP A 395 -1.72 1.34 29.11
CA ASP A 395 -0.94 2.55 29.37
C ASP A 395 -1.34 3.74 28.47
N ASP A 396 -2.17 3.50 27.44
CA ASP A 396 -2.69 4.47 26.48
C ASP A 396 -4.07 5.04 26.84
N LYS A 397 -4.40 5.13 28.13
CA LYS A 397 -5.40 6.12 28.58
C LYS A 397 -4.82 7.54 28.52
N ILE A 398 -4.22 7.89 27.38
CA ILE A 398 -3.87 9.27 27.08
C ILE A 398 -5.19 10.00 26.93
N LEU A 399 -5.57 10.68 28.00
CA LEU A 399 -6.58 11.74 27.94
C LEU A 399 -6.04 12.77 26.94
N TYR A 400 -6.71 12.85 25.81
CA TYR A 400 -6.39 13.76 24.73
C TYR A 400 -6.74 15.17 25.19
N ASN A 401 -5.80 15.82 25.89
CA ASN A 401 -5.85 17.24 26.12
C ASN A 401 -5.28 17.92 24.88
N GLU A 402 -6.15 18.56 24.09
CA GLU A 402 -5.74 19.29 22.89
C GLU A 402 -4.97 20.57 23.24
N GLU A 403 -5.04 21.01 24.50
CA GLU A 403 -4.28 22.16 24.97
C GLU A 403 -2.78 21.87 24.92
N HIS A 404 -2.04 22.73 24.23
CA HIS A 404 -0.57 22.67 24.03
C HIS A 404 -0.09 21.57 23.08
N TYR A 405 -0.98 21.02 22.24
CA TYR A 405 -0.61 20.06 21.19
C TYR A 405 -1.04 20.50 19.81
N ILE A 406 -0.20 20.15 18.84
CA ILE A 406 -0.48 20.22 17.42
C ILE A 406 -0.67 18.79 16.94
N ALA A 407 -1.86 18.48 16.44
CA ALA A 407 -2.26 17.17 15.97
C ALA A 407 -2.48 17.18 14.45
N ILE A 408 -1.95 16.18 13.77
CA ILE A 408 -2.20 15.97 12.34
C ILE A 408 -3.32 14.92 12.22
N ARG A 409 -4.45 15.31 11.64
CA ARG A 409 -5.62 14.42 11.52
C ARG A 409 -5.77 13.93 10.09
N LEU A 410 -5.82 12.61 9.94
CA LEU A 410 -6.16 11.94 8.69
C LEU A 410 -7.62 12.27 8.29
N GLY A 411 -8.49 12.28 9.29
CA GLY A 411 -9.89 12.63 9.14
C GLY A 411 -10.70 12.26 10.37
N GLU A 412 -11.98 12.57 10.29
CA GLU A 412 -12.89 12.45 11.42
C GLU A 412 -14.16 11.71 11.02
N ALA A 413 -14.77 11.04 11.98
CA ALA A 413 -16.02 10.33 11.82
C ALA A 413 -16.93 10.60 13.02
N PHE A 414 -18.23 10.44 12.78
CA PHE A 414 -19.20 10.35 13.86
C PHE A 414 -19.64 8.90 14.00
N ILE A 415 -19.68 8.43 15.25
CA ILE A 415 -20.30 7.16 15.61
C ILE A 415 -21.27 7.40 16.77
N PRO A 416 -22.54 6.95 16.69
CA PRO A 416 -23.45 7.01 17.83
C PRO A 416 -22.85 6.32 19.06
N LYS A 417 -23.02 6.89 20.26
CA LYS A 417 -22.42 6.31 21.48
C LYS A 417 -22.85 4.86 21.74
N GLU A 418 -24.08 4.52 21.37
CA GLU A 418 -24.65 3.17 21.44
C GLU A 418 -23.93 2.14 20.53
N ASP A 419 -23.20 2.62 19.53
CA ASP A 419 -22.44 1.80 18.59
C ASP A 419 -20.96 1.67 18.97
N PHE A 420 -20.49 2.33 20.03
CA PHE A 420 -19.08 2.26 20.45
C PHE A 420 -18.64 0.84 20.80
N ASP A 421 -19.50 0.08 21.48
CA ASP A 421 -19.22 -1.30 21.87
C ASP A 421 -19.19 -2.25 20.66
N LYS A 422 -19.70 -1.81 19.51
CA LYS A 422 -19.65 -2.55 18.25
C LYS A 422 -18.33 -2.34 17.50
N ILE A 423 -17.53 -1.34 17.90
CA ILE A 423 -16.21 -1.09 17.32
C ILE A 423 -15.25 -2.15 17.85
N GLY A 424 -14.90 -3.06 16.96
CA GLY A 424 -13.92 -4.09 17.19
C GLY A 424 -12.89 -4.12 16.09
N GLU A 425 -11.96 -5.03 16.27
CA GLU A 425 -10.99 -5.39 15.27
C GLU A 425 -11.61 -5.73 13.90
N GLY A 426 -11.02 -5.22 12.82
CA GLY A 426 -11.56 -5.34 11.45
C GLY A 426 -12.65 -4.34 11.09
N THR A 427 -13.21 -3.59 12.05
CA THR A 427 -14.22 -2.55 11.77
C THR A 427 -13.63 -1.48 10.85
N VAL A 428 -14.32 -1.12 9.77
CA VAL A 428 -13.90 -0.04 8.88
C VAL A 428 -14.72 1.22 9.14
N LEU A 429 -14.05 2.29 9.53
CA LEU A 429 -14.64 3.60 9.76
C LEU A 429 -14.29 4.52 8.59
N GLU A 430 -15.29 4.95 7.83
CA GLU A 430 -15.14 5.99 6.82
C GLU A 430 -14.93 7.35 7.51
N LEU A 431 -13.95 8.11 7.06
CA LEU A 431 -13.64 9.46 7.54
C LEU A 431 -14.17 10.51 6.56
N ASN A 432 -14.32 11.74 7.03
CA ASN A 432 -14.84 12.86 6.26
C ASN A 432 -13.81 13.59 5.39
N THR A 433 -12.61 13.05 5.21
CA THR A 433 -11.53 13.64 4.40
C THR A 433 -11.39 12.85 3.10
N LEU A 434 -11.25 13.53 1.96
CA LEU A 434 -10.99 12.87 0.68
C LEU A 434 -9.56 12.30 0.62
N ALA A 435 -9.41 11.06 0.15
CA ALA A 435 -8.12 10.41 0.00
C ALA A 435 -7.25 11.15 -1.01
N GLY A 436 -6.06 11.58 -0.57
CA GLY A 436 -5.10 12.36 -1.35
C GLY A 436 -5.27 13.88 -1.25
N GLU A 437 -6.20 14.39 -0.43
CA GLU A 437 -6.25 15.81 -0.07
C GLU A 437 -5.30 16.16 1.09
N ALA A 438 -4.98 17.44 1.21
CA ALA A 438 -4.19 17.97 2.31
C ALA A 438 -4.91 17.76 3.66
N LEU A 439 -4.19 17.22 4.64
CA LEU A 439 -4.71 16.96 5.97
C LEU A 439 -4.80 18.22 6.80
N SER A 440 -5.74 18.20 7.74
CA SER A 440 -5.87 19.26 8.74
C SER A 440 -4.84 19.10 9.86
N ILE A 441 -4.19 20.22 10.18
CA ILE A 441 -3.33 20.36 11.35
C ILE A 441 -4.11 21.14 12.39
N ILE A 442 -4.36 20.51 13.54
CA ILE A 442 -5.26 20.98 14.58
C ILE A 442 -4.46 21.44 15.81
N GLN A 443 -4.81 22.59 16.37
CA GLN A 443 -4.37 23.03 17.70
C GLN A 443 -5.59 23.56 18.44
N ASP A 444 -5.76 23.18 19.71
CA ASP A 444 -6.88 23.61 20.56
C ASP A 444 -8.26 23.46 19.88
N GLY A 445 -8.47 22.34 19.18
CA GLY A 445 -9.71 22.02 18.47
C GLY A 445 -9.96 22.80 17.18
N LYS A 446 -9.00 23.62 16.73
CA LYS A 446 -9.12 24.41 15.49
C LYS A 446 -8.09 23.99 14.47
N CYS A 447 -8.51 23.90 13.21
CA CYS A 447 -7.59 23.75 12.08
C CYS A 447 -6.80 25.04 11.89
N ILE A 448 -5.48 24.95 11.98
CA ILE A 448 -4.56 26.09 11.89
C ILE A 448 -3.68 26.07 10.65
N ALA A 449 -3.59 24.94 9.95
CA ALA A 449 -2.92 24.79 8.64
C ALA A 449 -3.40 23.52 7.96
N ARG A 450 -3.12 23.36 6.66
CA ARG A 450 -3.20 22.05 6.01
C ARG A 450 -1.87 21.66 5.40
N GLY A 451 -1.70 20.37 5.17
CA GLY A 451 -0.52 19.88 4.50
C GLY A 451 -0.68 18.54 3.83
N GLU A 452 0.08 18.34 2.77
CA GLU A 452 0.17 17.08 2.06
C GLU A 452 1.06 16.11 2.82
N ILE A 453 0.65 14.85 2.88
CA ILE A 453 1.41 13.82 3.57
C ILE A 453 2.59 13.41 2.69
N VAL A 454 3.75 13.31 3.32
CA VAL A 454 4.98 12.85 2.71
C VAL A 454 5.57 11.72 3.52
N ILE A 455 6.32 10.83 2.88
CA ILE A 455 7.27 9.95 3.56
C ILE A 455 8.63 10.63 3.50
N VAL A 456 9.27 10.72 4.66
CA VAL A 456 10.65 11.14 4.82
C VAL A 456 11.44 9.95 5.32
N ASP A 457 12.24 9.37 4.42
CA ASP A 457 12.90 8.08 4.60
C ASP A 457 11.88 6.95 4.85
N ASP A 458 11.55 6.65 6.12
CA ASP A 458 10.56 5.65 6.53
C ASP A 458 9.50 6.23 7.49
N LEU A 459 9.52 7.54 7.76
CA LEU A 459 8.60 8.22 8.68
C LEU A 459 7.55 9.03 7.92
N TYR A 460 6.32 9.05 8.42
CA TYR A 460 5.33 10.00 7.96
C TYR A 460 5.77 11.42 8.30
N GLY A 461 5.52 12.33 7.38
CA GLY A 461 5.63 13.76 7.60
C GLY A 461 4.50 14.50 6.91
N ILE A 462 4.37 15.78 7.22
CA ILE A 462 3.41 16.66 6.58
C ILE A 462 4.14 17.86 5.98
N ARG A 463 3.92 18.10 4.69
CA ARG A 463 4.39 19.26 3.96
C ARG A 463 3.28 20.31 3.98
N ILE A 464 3.51 21.43 4.65
CA ILE A 464 2.52 22.52 4.77
C ILE A 464 2.17 23.06 3.39
N CYS A 465 0.88 23.28 3.14
CA CYS A 465 0.37 23.84 1.89
C CYS A 465 -0.04 25.30 2.05
N ASP A 466 -0.75 25.63 3.13
CA ASP A 466 -1.46 26.88 3.35
C ASP A 466 -1.42 27.34 4.82
#